data_AF-A0A3B8V260-F1
#
_entry.id   AF-A0A3B8V260-F1
#
_cell.length_a   1.000
_cell.length_b   1.000
_cell.length_c   1.000
_cell.angle_alpha   90.00
_cell.angle_beta   90.00
_cell.angle_gamma   90.00
#
_symmetry.space_group_name_H-M   'P 1'
#
loop_
_entity.id
_entity.type
_entity.pdbx_description
1 polymer ?
#
loop_
_entity_poly.entity_id
_entity_poly.type
_entity_poly.pdbx_seq_one_letter_code
_entity_poly.pdbx_strand_id
1 'polypeptide(L)'
;MVVTDTSPPLRTGFKRSLLGALVLTFASGCGDDATTTPESNPTTAAAPTTELRRGFETPIPMKEFWDGTKTLKYTYEMRFDTDGKLHRNGWGRAYYANGAIEREGTYRYDHDREMSERMGTWTYYEADGSVKRVEERGGVPIWTGPDQTTPPPGT
;
A
#
# COMPACT_ATOMS: atom_id res chain seq x y z
N MET A 1 -22.07 -16.20 -47.81
CA MET A 1 -21.28 -15.22 -48.56
C MET A 1 -20.10 -14.80 -47.70
N VAL A 2 -18.92 -14.99 -48.25
CA VAL A 2 -17.61 -14.61 -47.71
C VAL A 2 -17.40 -13.10 -47.97
N VAL A 3 -16.57 -12.43 -47.15
CA VAL A 3 -15.48 -11.51 -47.54
C VAL A 3 -15.21 -10.43 -46.47
N THR A 4 -14.10 -10.65 -45.74
CA THR A 4 -13.00 -9.74 -45.27
C THR A 4 -13.33 -8.44 -44.53
N ASP A 5 -12.86 -8.23 -43.29
CA ASP A 5 -11.47 -7.92 -42.85
C ASP A 5 -10.92 -6.61 -43.41
N THR A 6 -10.68 -5.62 -42.53
CA THR A 6 -9.47 -4.77 -42.58
C THR A 6 -9.33 -3.90 -41.31
N SER A 7 -8.30 -4.19 -40.49
CA SER A 7 -7.61 -3.20 -39.63
C SER A 7 -6.65 -2.34 -40.46
N PRO A 8 -6.28 -1.10 -40.05
CA PRO A 8 -4.89 -0.80 -39.63
C PRO A 8 -4.72 0.51 -38.78
N PRO A 9 -3.51 1.08 -38.53
CA PRO A 9 -2.18 0.49 -38.30
C PRO A 9 -1.46 0.98 -37.01
N LEU A 10 -0.41 0.22 -36.63
CA LEU A 10 0.69 0.65 -35.76
C LEU A 10 1.45 1.86 -36.34
N ARG A 11 1.90 2.77 -35.46
CA ARG A 11 2.94 3.77 -35.76
C ARG A 11 4.19 3.53 -34.92
N THR A 12 5.20 2.99 -35.59
CA THR A 12 6.61 2.99 -35.19
C THR A 12 7.24 4.36 -35.42
N GLY A 13 7.96 4.88 -34.42
CA GLY A 13 8.76 6.11 -34.52
C GLY A 13 10.18 5.88 -34.02
N PHE A 14 11.07 5.54 -34.94
CA PHE A 14 12.51 5.41 -34.79
C PHE A 14 13.17 6.80 -34.60
N LYS A 15 14.06 6.97 -33.62
CA LYS A 15 15.20 7.91 -33.73
C LYS A 15 16.43 7.34 -33.02
N ARG A 16 17.39 6.91 -33.86
CA ARG A 16 18.82 6.76 -33.51
C ARG A 16 19.50 8.12 -33.68
N SER A 17 20.48 8.42 -32.83
CA SER A 17 21.60 9.34 -33.13
C SER A 17 22.74 9.00 -32.14
N LEU A 18 23.80 8.34 -32.61
CA LEU A 18 25.11 8.90 -33.04
C LEU A 18 25.94 9.38 -31.83
N LEU A 19 26.88 8.56 -31.32
CA LEU A 19 28.32 8.53 -31.68
C LEU A 19 29.06 9.85 -31.38
N GLY A 20 29.94 9.80 -30.39
CA GLY A 20 30.99 10.79 -30.14
C GLY A 20 32.18 10.09 -29.46
N ALA A 21 33.19 9.76 -30.26
CA ALA A 21 34.49 9.24 -29.83
C ALA A 21 35.47 10.41 -29.55
N LEU A 22 36.67 10.04 -29.06
CA LEU A 22 37.97 10.77 -29.08
C LEU A 22 38.44 11.33 -27.72
N VAL A 23 39.69 11.23 -27.22
CA VAL A 23 40.82 10.28 -27.22
C VAL A 23 42.03 11.00 -26.56
N LEU A 24 42.90 10.27 -25.84
CA LEU A 24 44.32 10.54 -25.41
C LEU A 24 44.57 11.66 -24.37
N THR A 25 45.51 11.57 -23.42
CA THR A 25 46.92 11.10 -23.51
C THR A 25 47.49 10.55 -22.19
N PHE A 26 48.52 9.72 -22.33
CA PHE A 26 49.36 9.08 -21.31
C PHE A 26 50.30 10.03 -20.55
N ALA A 27 50.60 9.70 -19.29
CA ALA A 27 51.90 9.97 -18.68
C ALA A 27 52.24 8.88 -17.64
N SER A 28 53.50 8.43 -17.71
CA SER A 28 54.09 7.24 -17.11
C SER A 28 54.48 7.42 -15.65
N GLY A 29 54.40 6.34 -14.87
CA GLY A 29 55.05 6.21 -13.56
C GLY A 29 55.31 4.75 -13.24
N CYS A 30 56.58 4.32 -13.38
CA CYS A 30 57.11 3.01 -13.01
C CYS A 30 56.96 2.72 -11.52
N GLY A 31 56.66 1.47 -11.19
CA GLY A 31 56.74 0.93 -9.84
C GLY A 31 56.38 -0.54 -9.88
N ASP A 32 57.36 -1.38 -10.22
CA ASP A 32 57.28 -2.82 -10.02
C ASP A 32 57.15 -3.13 -8.53
N ASP A 33 56.04 -3.71 -8.11
CA ASP A 33 56.07 -4.64 -6.99
C ASP A 33 54.98 -5.70 -7.15
N ALA A 34 55.42 -6.96 -7.09
CA ALA A 34 54.58 -8.12 -7.32
C ALA A 34 53.75 -8.40 -6.06
N THR A 35 52.44 -8.24 -6.15
CA THR A 35 51.49 -8.86 -5.22
C THR A 35 50.23 -9.23 -5.98
N THR A 36 50.06 -10.52 -6.27
CA THR A 36 48.83 -11.13 -6.75
C THR A 36 47.70 -10.84 -5.76
N THR A 37 46.89 -9.83 -6.09
CA THR A 37 45.64 -9.52 -5.41
C THR A 37 44.53 -10.23 -6.20
N PRO A 38 43.65 -11.04 -5.57
CA PRO A 38 42.59 -11.70 -6.29
C PRO A 38 41.62 -10.64 -6.86
N GLU A 39 41.36 -10.76 -8.15
CA GLU A 39 40.39 -9.97 -8.91
C GLU A 39 39.02 -10.09 -8.25
N SER A 40 38.62 -9.05 -7.53
CA SER A 40 37.27 -8.87 -7.05
C SER A 40 36.35 -8.71 -8.26
N ASN A 41 35.63 -9.78 -8.61
CA ASN A 41 34.49 -9.74 -9.51
C ASN A 41 33.64 -8.49 -9.23
N PRO A 42 33.13 -7.77 -10.26
CA PRO A 42 32.13 -6.75 -10.03
C PRO A 42 30.86 -7.47 -9.55
N THR A 43 30.67 -7.50 -8.23
CA THR A 43 29.38 -7.77 -7.62
C THR A 43 28.42 -6.75 -8.24
N THR A 44 27.62 -7.22 -9.19
CA THR A 44 26.44 -6.49 -9.65
C THR A 44 25.70 -6.10 -8.38
N ALA A 45 25.62 -4.80 -8.10
CA ALA A 45 24.85 -4.31 -6.99
C ALA A 45 23.43 -4.85 -7.17
N ALA A 46 23.05 -5.83 -6.33
CA ALA A 46 21.67 -6.18 -6.18
C ALA A 46 20.95 -4.87 -5.89
N ALA A 47 19.97 -4.53 -6.73
CA ALA A 47 19.07 -3.43 -6.42
C ALA A 47 18.62 -3.62 -4.96
N PRO A 48 18.62 -2.56 -4.13
CA PRO A 48 18.22 -2.70 -2.75
C PRO A 48 16.83 -3.35 -2.78
N THR A 49 16.72 -4.55 -2.25
CA THR A 49 15.43 -5.10 -1.87
C THR A 49 14.88 -4.10 -0.89
N THR A 50 13.93 -3.27 -1.34
CA THR A 50 13.28 -2.31 -0.49
C THR A 50 12.56 -3.11 0.58
N GLU A 51 13.20 -3.36 1.72
CA GLU A 51 12.49 -3.71 2.95
C GLU A 51 11.69 -2.47 3.38
N LEU A 52 10.62 -2.20 2.64
CA LEU A 52 9.62 -1.20 2.99
C LEU A 52 8.43 -1.86 3.69
N ARG A 53 8.62 -2.98 4.39
CA ARG A 53 7.50 -3.68 5.05
C ARG A 53 7.11 -3.11 6.41
N ARG A 54 7.69 -2.00 6.84
CA ARG A 54 7.31 -1.33 8.09
C ARG A 54 6.17 -0.36 7.86
N GLY A 55 4.99 -0.68 8.40
CA GLY A 55 3.83 0.23 8.48
C GLY A 55 2.53 -0.31 7.89
N PHE A 56 2.60 -1.37 7.08
CA PHE A 56 1.42 -2.04 6.50
C PHE A 56 0.69 -2.94 7.51
N GLU A 57 1.49 -3.69 8.26
CA GLU A 57 1.01 -4.72 9.20
C GLU A 57 0.58 -4.11 10.54
N THR A 58 1.26 -3.06 11.01
CA THR A 58 0.93 -2.43 12.29
C THR A 58 -0.14 -1.36 12.09
N PRO A 59 -1.37 -1.53 12.59
CA PRO A 59 -2.38 -0.49 12.50
C PRO A 59 -1.98 0.73 13.35
N ILE A 60 -2.22 1.92 12.80
CA ILE A 60 -2.12 3.20 13.52
C ILE A 60 -3.53 3.58 13.99
N PRO A 61 -3.77 3.69 15.31
CA PRO A 61 -5.09 4.04 15.81
C PRO A 61 -5.38 5.52 15.60
N MET A 62 -6.44 5.83 14.84
CA MET A 62 -7.03 7.16 14.75
C MET A 62 -8.27 7.23 15.63
N LYS A 63 -8.37 8.26 16.46
CA LYS A 63 -9.50 8.49 17.37
C LYS A 63 -10.11 9.85 17.08
N GLU A 64 -11.43 9.88 16.96
CA GLU A 64 -12.22 11.12 16.91
C GLU A 64 -13.14 11.15 18.13
N PHE A 65 -13.30 12.32 18.73
CA PHE A 65 -14.16 12.55 19.90
C PHE A 65 -15.38 13.37 19.51
N TRP A 66 -16.47 13.25 20.25
CA TRP A 66 -17.61 14.15 20.12
C TRP A 66 -17.22 15.57 20.52
N ASP A 67 -17.72 16.56 19.79
CA ASP A 67 -17.36 17.96 19.99
C ASP A 67 -17.61 18.42 21.42
N GLY A 68 -16.64 19.15 21.98
CA GLY A 68 -16.67 19.60 23.37
C GLY A 68 -16.57 18.50 24.44
N THR A 69 -16.31 17.24 24.07
CA THR A 69 -16.24 16.12 25.03
C THR A 69 -14.95 15.29 24.90
N LYS A 70 -14.75 14.37 25.84
CA LYS A 70 -13.74 13.29 25.75
C LYS A 70 -14.36 11.95 25.36
N THR A 71 -15.64 11.92 24.99
CA THR A 71 -16.32 10.70 24.60
C THR A 71 -15.91 10.35 23.17
N LEU A 72 -15.47 9.11 22.96
CA LEU A 72 -15.14 8.62 21.62
C LEU A 72 -16.36 8.72 20.71
N LYS A 73 -16.11 9.17 19.48
CA LYS A 73 -17.07 9.17 18.37
C LYS A 73 -16.67 8.11 17.36
N TYR A 74 -15.39 8.03 17.02
CA TYR A 74 -14.85 6.99 16.15
C TYR A 74 -13.49 6.48 16.62
N THR A 75 -13.25 5.19 16.35
CA THR A 75 -11.92 4.61 16.33
C THR A 75 -11.71 3.90 15.01
N TYR A 76 -10.54 4.11 14.40
CA TYR A 76 -10.19 3.51 13.12
C TYR A 76 -8.76 3.01 13.15
N GLU A 77 -8.55 1.85 12.55
CA GLU A 77 -7.21 1.40 12.17
C GLU A 77 -6.82 1.98 10.82
N MET A 78 -5.68 2.66 10.83
CA MET A 78 -5.09 3.25 9.66
C MET A 78 -3.84 2.45 9.26
N ARG A 79 -3.64 2.20 7.97
CA ARG A 79 -2.46 1.48 7.45
C ARG A 79 -1.98 2.15 6.18
N PHE A 80 -0.68 2.06 5.93
CA PHE A 80 -0.11 2.54 4.67
C PHE A 80 -0.57 1.67 3.49
N ASP A 81 -0.74 2.26 2.32
CA ASP A 81 -0.85 1.56 1.03
C ASP A 81 0.50 1.48 0.32
N THR A 82 0.54 0.80 -0.82
CA THR A 82 1.77 0.59 -1.61
C THR A 82 2.47 1.88 -2.01
N ASP A 83 1.73 2.98 -2.08
CA ASP A 83 2.24 4.32 -2.39
C ASP A 83 2.74 5.07 -1.15
N GLY A 84 2.67 4.44 0.03
CA GLY A 84 3.05 5.03 1.31
C GLY A 84 2.02 6.04 1.86
N LYS A 85 0.77 6.01 1.38
CA LYS A 85 -0.33 6.86 1.87
C LYS A 85 -1.11 6.13 2.95
N LEU A 86 -1.52 6.89 3.97
CA LEU A 86 -2.25 6.34 5.10
C LEU A 86 -3.75 6.34 4.84
N HIS A 87 -4.39 5.16 4.89
CA HIS A 87 -5.82 5.01 4.68
C HIS A 87 -6.48 4.25 5.81
N ARG A 88 -7.81 4.39 5.90
CA ARG A 88 -8.62 3.56 6.79
C ARG A 88 -8.70 2.15 6.19
N ASN A 89 -7.91 1.26 6.76
CA ASN A 89 -7.65 -0.11 6.33
C ASN A 89 -7.53 -0.96 7.59
N GLY A 90 -8.59 -1.65 7.98
CA GLY A 90 -8.63 -2.39 9.24
C GLY A 90 -9.93 -2.20 10.00
N TRP A 91 -9.88 -2.52 11.30
CA TRP A 91 -11.05 -2.45 12.16
C TRP A 91 -11.51 -1.00 12.39
N GLY A 92 -12.81 -0.79 12.47
CA GLY A 92 -13.41 0.50 12.76
C GLY A 92 -14.61 0.38 13.68
N ARG A 93 -14.74 1.35 14.60
CA ARG A 93 -15.90 1.48 15.49
C ARG A 93 -16.45 2.89 15.46
N ALA A 94 -17.77 2.99 15.60
CA ALA A 94 -18.45 4.23 15.92
C ALA A 94 -19.16 4.10 17.27
N TYR A 95 -19.35 5.23 17.93
CA TYR A 95 -19.88 5.28 19.29
C TYR A 95 -20.94 6.36 19.39
N TYR A 96 -21.99 6.06 20.14
CA TYR A 96 -22.97 7.05 20.59
C TYR A 96 -22.32 8.10 21.51
N ALA A 97 -22.97 9.24 21.70
CA ALA A 97 -22.50 10.31 22.58
C ALA A 97 -22.40 9.90 24.07
N ASN A 98 -23.07 8.80 24.46
CA ASN A 98 -22.94 8.20 25.79
C ASN A 98 -21.73 7.23 25.91
N GLY A 99 -20.97 7.02 24.83
CA GLY A 99 -19.82 6.13 24.78
C GLY A 99 -20.14 4.66 24.46
N ALA A 100 -21.41 4.27 24.33
CA ALA A 100 -21.79 2.94 23.87
C ALA A 100 -21.40 2.75 22.40
N ILE A 101 -21.04 1.53 22.01
CA ILE A 101 -20.74 1.21 20.61
C ILE A 101 -22.04 1.33 19.80
N GLU A 102 -21.98 2.04 18.68
CA GLU A 102 -23.08 2.15 17.71
C GLU A 102 -22.92 1.09 16.61
N ARG A 103 -21.69 0.88 16.15
CA ARG A 103 -21.37 -0.09 15.10
C ARG A 103 -19.89 -0.42 15.07
N GLU A 104 -19.58 -1.62 14.60
CA GLU A 104 -18.21 -2.04 14.31
C GLU A 104 -18.14 -2.97 13.10
N GLY A 105 -16.96 -2.99 12.49
CA GLY A 105 -16.65 -3.83 11.34
C GLY A 105 -15.39 -3.35 10.65
N THR A 106 -15.16 -3.87 9.45
CA THR A 106 -13.90 -3.67 8.74
C THR A 106 -14.02 -2.68 7.61
N TYR A 107 -13.00 -1.86 7.45
CA TYR A 107 -12.79 -1.01 6.29
C TYR A 107 -11.68 -1.56 5.39
N ARG A 108 -11.85 -1.35 4.08
CA ARG A 108 -10.80 -1.52 3.07
C ARG A 108 -10.81 -0.32 2.14
N TYR A 109 -9.64 0.24 1.88
CA TYR A 109 -9.43 1.27 0.90
C TYR A 109 -9.57 0.69 -0.51
N ASP A 110 -10.40 1.34 -1.30
CA ASP A 110 -10.57 1.09 -2.73
C ASP A 110 -9.78 2.16 -3.48
N HIS A 111 -8.73 1.72 -4.19
CA HIS A 111 -7.88 2.62 -4.97
C HIS A 111 -8.58 3.20 -6.20
N ASP A 112 -9.52 2.46 -6.80
CA ASP A 112 -10.24 2.90 -8.00
C ASP A 112 -11.26 4.00 -7.66
N ARG A 113 -11.83 3.93 -6.45
CA ARG A 113 -12.82 4.90 -5.94
C ARG A 113 -12.21 5.96 -5.03
N GLU A 114 -10.93 5.84 -4.73
CA GLU A 114 -10.18 6.70 -3.80
C GLU A 114 -10.83 6.84 -2.41
N MET A 115 -11.49 5.79 -1.91
CA MET A 115 -12.23 5.83 -0.64
C MET A 115 -12.20 4.51 0.13
N SER A 116 -12.33 4.60 1.46
CA SER A 116 -12.46 3.42 2.32
C SER A 116 -13.91 2.94 2.42
N GLU A 117 -14.14 1.70 2.04
CA GLU A 117 -15.43 1.04 2.05
C GLU A 117 -15.57 0.08 3.23
N ARG A 118 -16.81 -0.15 3.66
CA ARG A 118 -17.15 -1.15 4.66
C ARG A 118 -17.17 -2.53 4.00
N MET A 119 -16.45 -3.49 4.56
CA MET A 119 -16.29 -4.84 4.03
C MET A 119 -16.81 -5.89 5.01
N GLY A 120 -17.32 -7.00 4.48
CA GLY A 120 -17.79 -8.13 5.26
C GLY A 120 -18.90 -7.78 6.25
N THR A 121 -18.93 -8.49 7.36
CA THR A 121 -19.94 -8.31 8.39
C THR A 121 -19.74 -7.00 9.17
N TRP A 122 -20.81 -6.22 9.26
CA TRP A 122 -20.93 -5.05 10.11
C TRP A 122 -22.03 -5.24 11.13
N THR A 123 -21.68 -5.14 12.41
CA THR A 123 -22.65 -5.24 13.49
C THR A 123 -23.02 -3.86 13.97
N TYR A 124 -24.32 -3.63 14.15
CA TYR A 124 -24.89 -2.40 14.66
C TYR A 124 -25.60 -2.70 15.96
N TYR A 125 -25.46 -1.80 16.93
CA TYR A 125 -25.98 -1.96 18.27
C TYR A 125 -26.92 -0.79 18.58
N GLU A 126 -27.86 -1.02 19.49
CA GLU A 126 -28.58 0.06 20.15
C GLU A 126 -27.72 0.65 21.29
N ALA A 127 -28.14 1.80 21.83
CA ALA A 127 -27.39 2.50 22.87
C ALA A 127 -27.30 1.74 24.22
N ASP A 128 -28.10 0.68 24.41
CA ASP A 128 -28.03 -0.24 25.54
C ASP A 128 -27.05 -1.41 25.33
N GLY A 129 -26.41 -1.47 24.15
CA GLY A 129 -25.46 -2.51 23.76
C GLY A 129 -26.09 -3.77 23.14
N SER A 130 -27.43 -3.83 23.02
CA SER A 130 -28.09 -4.92 22.31
C SER A 130 -27.82 -4.84 20.81
N VAL A 131 -27.77 -5.99 20.12
CA VAL A 131 -27.58 -6.01 18.66
C VAL A 131 -28.85 -5.54 17.97
N LYS A 132 -28.75 -4.42 17.26
CA LYS A 132 -29.82 -3.87 16.42
C LYS A 132 -29.96 -4.66 15.13
N ARG A 133 -28.82 -4.88 14.44
CA ARG A 133 -28.76 -5.62 13.17
C ARG A 133 -27.34 -6.04 12.85
N VAL A 134 -27.23 -7.10 12.06
CA VAL A 134 -26.00 -7.52 11.39
C VAL A 134 -26.19 -7.30 9.89
N GLU A 135 -25.19 -6.73 9.24
CA GLU A 135 -25.22 -6.41 7.81
C GLU A 135 -24.03 -7.01 7.10
N GLU A 136 -24.32 -7.78 6.05
CA GLU A 136 -23.29 -8.28 5.14
C GLU A 136 -22.99 -7.24 4.06
N ARG A 137 -21.79 -6.66 4.14
CA ARG A 137 -21.20 -5.87 3.06
C ARG A 137 -20.34 -6.81 2.24
N GLY A 138 -20.44 -6.73 0.92
CA GLY A 138 -19.70 -7.62 0.02
C GLY A 138 -18.18 -7.61 0.22
N GLY A 139 -17.51 -8.52 -0.46
CA GLY A 139 -16.07 -8.73 -0.37
C GLY A 139 -15.65 -9.52 0.88
N VAL A 140 -14.38 -9.97 0.87
CA VAL A 140 -13.83 -10.80 1.95
C VAL A 140 -13.18 -9.89 2.99
N PRO A 141 -13.65 -9.87 4.25
CA PRO A 141 -12.97 -9.14 5.30
C PRO A 141 -11.63 -9.80 5.61
N ILE A 142 -10.57 -9.00 5.63
CA ILE A 142 -9.20 -9.45 5.95
C ILE A 142 -8.98 -9.30 7.44
N TRP A 143 -9.36 -8.14 7.94
CA TRP A 143 -9.43 -7.86 9.36
C TRP A 143 -10.82 -8.22 9.85
N THR A 144 -10.92 -8.98 10.93
CA THR A 144 -12.16 -9.43 11.56
C THR A 144 -12.25 -9.01 13.02
N GLY A 145 -11.28 -8.25 13.49
CA GLY A 145 -11.21 -7.71 14.83
C GLY A 145 -10.10 -6.66 14.96
N PRO A 146 -10.03 -5.98 16.11
CA PRO A 146 -9.03 -4.96 16.35
C PRO A 146 -7.62 -5.53 16.48
N ASP A 147 -6.63 -4.68 16.23
CA ASP A 147 -5.20 -4.83 16.44
C ASP A 147 -4.56 -6.01 15.68
N GLN A 148 -5.24 -6.53 14.66
CA GLN A 148 -4.70 -7.59 13.80
C GLN A 148 -3.54 -7.08 12.94
N THR A 149 -2.54 -7.92 12.67
CA THR A 149 -1.32 -7.49 11.97
C THR A 149 -1.24 -7.90 10.50
N THR A 150 -2.34 -8.37 9.92
CA THR A 150 -2.40 -8.73 8.50
C THR A 150 -2.25 -7.47 7.63
N PRO A 151 -1.36 -7.47 6.62
CA PRO A 151 -1.20 -6.29 5.76
C PRO A 151 -2.39 -6.11 4.80
N PRO A 152 -2.66 -4.90 4.28
CA PRO A 152 -3.66 -4.68 3.25
C PRO A 152 -3.38 -5.48 1.97
N PRO A 153 -4.38 -5.78 1.12
CA PRO A 153 -4.13 -6.42 -0.16
C PRO A 153 -3.23 -5.57 -1.05
N GLY A 154 -2.36 -6.24 -1.80
CA GLY A 154 -1.50 -5.59 -2.78
C GLY A 154 -0.20 -5.01 -2.21
N THR A 155 0.05 -5.14 -0.91
CA THR A 155 1.26 -4.63 -0.21
C THR A 155 2.35 -5.68 -0.02
#